data_AF-A0A7X9DVA2-F1
#
_entry.id   AF-A0A7X9DVA2-F1
#
_cell.length_a   1.000
_cell.length_b   1.000
_cell.length_c   1.000
_cell.angle_alpha   90.00
_cell.angle_beta   90.00
_cell.angle_gamma   90.00
#
_symmetry.space_group_name_H-M   'P 1'
#
loop_
_entity.id
_entity.type
_entity.pdbx_description
1 polymer ?
#
loop_
_entity_poly.entity_id
_entity_poly.type
_entity_poly.pdbx_seq_one_letter_code
_entity_poly.pdbx_strand_id
1 'polypeptide(L)'
;MKTTLVLGAGGLLLGFSLSRIGFTDYGELHGMFIFADLRMLWVFAGAMGLCMLGFLLIDRRLFRPTRRVHPGVVPGGILFGAGWALCGACPVVPLVQLGEGKLAALFTLLGVAVGTLLYRPLHARIFRWDTGTCDS
;
A
#
# COMPACT_ATOMS: atom_id res chain seq x y z
N MET A 1 10.50 -22.46 9.71
CA MET A 1 9.24 -23.11 9.29
C MET A 1 7.99 -22.49 9.92
N LYS A 2 7.91 -22.28 11.25
CA LYS A 2 6.76 -21.61 11.89
C LYS A 2 6.46 -20.21 11.31
N THR A 3 7.47 -19.41 11.06
CA THR A 3 7.31 -18.02 10.56
C THR A 3 6.73 -17.95 9.14
N THR A 4 7.08 -18.89 8.26
CA THR A 4 6.56 -18.96 6.88
C THR A 4 5.08 -19.34 6.84
N LEU A 5 4.66 -20.24 7.74
CA LEU A 5 3.24 -20.62 7.90
C LEU A 5 2.40 -19.46 8.45
N VAL A 6 2.91 -18.71 9.43
CA VAL A 6 2.22 -17.52 9.96
C VAL A 6 2.11 -16.42 8.91
N LEU A 7 3.16 -16.18 8.12
CA LEU A 7 3.10 -15.22 7.00
C LEU A 7 2.07 -15.65 5.93
N GLY A 8 2.08 -16.93 5.55
CA GLY A 8 1.14 -17.47 4.56
C GLY A 8 -0.32 -17.38 5.03
N ALA A 9 -0.58 -17.74 6.30
CA ALA A 9 -1.91 -17.63 6.89
C ALA A 9 -2.36 -16.17 6.99
N GLY A 10 -1.48 -15.24 7.38
CA GLY A 10 -1.79 -13.82 7.42
C GLY A 10 -2.13 -13.24 6.05
N GLY A 11 -1.39 -13.63 5.00
CA GLY A 11 -1.67 -13.24 3.62
C GLY A 11 -3.01 -13.78 3.11
N LEU A 12 -3.33 -15.03 3.41
CA LEU A 12 -4.62 -15.65 3.05
C LEU A 12 -5.79 -14.98 3.76
N LEU A 13 -5.66 -14.68 5.06
CA LEU A 13 -6.70 -13.98 5.84
C LEU A 13 -6.93 -12.56 5.31
N LEU A 14 -5.85 -11.85 4.97
CA LEU A 14 -5.93 -10.51 4.38
C LEU A 14 -6.63 -10.54 3.01
N GLY A 15 -6.22 -11.47 2.13
CA GLY A 15 -6.83 -11.65 0.82
C GLY A 15 -8.30 -12.03 0.90
N PHE A 16 -8.66 -12.96 1.79
CA PHE A 16 -10.04 -13.38 2.02
C PHE A 16 -10.90 -12.22 2.54
N SER A 17 -10.38 -11.44 3.50
CA SER A 17 -11.09 -10.27 4.04
C SER A 17 -11.34 -9.23 2.95
N LEU A 18 -10.34 -8.93 2.11
CA LEU A 18 -10.47 -7.94 1.03
C LEU A 18 -11.44 -8.37 -0.07
N SER A 19 -11.41 -9.66 -0.44
CA SER A 19 -12.37 -10.24 -1.39
C SER A 19 -13.80 -10.15 -0.85
N ARG A 20 -14.00 -10.42 0.45
CA ARG A 20 -15.31 -10.29 1.11
C ARG A 20 -15.84 -8.87 1.22
N ILE A 21 -14.96 -7.87 1.31
CA ILE A 21 -15.34 -6.45 1.39
C ILE A 21 -15.63 -5.87 -0.01
N GLY A 22 -15.27 -6.57 -1.10
CA GLY A 22 -15.53 -6.10 -2.47
C GLY A 22 -14.51 -5.05 -2.96
N PHE A 23 -13.40 -4.86 -2.23
CA PHE A 23 -12.30 -3.96 -2.63
C PHE A 23 -11.56 -4.40 -3.91
N THR A 24 -11.90 -5.57 -4.47
CA THR A 24 -11.31 -6.09 -5.71
C THR A 24 -12.09 -5.65 -6.97
N ASP A 25 -13.21 -4.95 -6.83
CA ASP A 25 -13.94 -4.40 -7.96
C ASP A 25 -13.67 -2.90 -8.16
N TYR A 26 -13.32 -2.53 -9.40
CA TYR A 26 -13.03 -1.15 -9.78
C TYR A 26 -14.28 -0.26 -9.69
N GLY A 27 -15.48 -0.84 -9.88
CA GLY A 27 -16.74 -0.10 -9.82
C GLY A 27 -17.05 0.44 -8.43
N GLU A 28 -16.87 -0.36 -7.38
CA GLU A 28 -17.12 0.07 -6.00
C GLU A 28 -16.07 1.07 -5.50
N LEU A 29 -14.81 0.91 -5.91
CA LEU A 29 -13.75 1.87 -5.62
C LEU A 29 -13.99 3.22 -6.27
N HIS A 30 -14.47 3.25 -7.51
CA HIS A 30 -14.84 4.49 -8.18
C HIS A 30 -16.04 5.18 -7.49
N GLY A 31 -17.03 4.38 -7.04
CA GLY A 31 -18.17 4.87 -6.26
C GLY A 31 -17.76 5.50 -4.92
N MET A 32 -16.69 5.01 -4.29
CA MET A 32 -16.11 5.62 -3.09
C MET A 32 -15.48 6.98 -3.38
N PHE A 33 -14.74 7.14 -4.48
CA PHE A 33 -14.11 8.43 -4.84
C PHE A 33 -15.11 9.49 -5.31
N ILE A 34 -16.25 9.07 -5.88
CA ILE A 34 -17.38 9.95 -6.24
C ILE A 34 -18.28 10.26 -5.02
N PHE A 35 -17.97 9.70 -3.84
CA PHE A 35 -18.79 9.82 -2.62
C PHE A 35 -20.23 9.29 -2.79
N ALA A 36 -20.48 8.43 -3.77
CA ALA A 36 -21.77 7.79 -3.97
C ALA A 36 -22.07 6.75 -2.87
N ASP A 37 -21.03 6.09 -2.36
CA ASP A 37 -21.15 5.05 -1.34
C ASP A 37 -20.35 5.41 -0.08
N LEU A 38 -21.01 6.07 0.87
CA LEU A 38 -20.40 6.47 2.15
C LEU A 38 -20.00 5.26 3.01
N ARG A 39 -20.64 4.11 2.82
CA ARG A 39 -20.39 2.88 3.60
C ARG A 39 -18.93 2.43 3.49
N MET A 40 -18.40 2.36 2.26
CA MET A 40 -17.02 1.95 1.99
C MET A 40 -16.01 2.93 2.60
N LEU A 41 -16.33 4.23 2.54
CA LEU A 41 -15.50 5.29 3.10
C LEU A 41 -15.40 5.22 4.62
N TRP A 42 -16.51 4.95 5.33
CA TRP A 42 -16.50 4.77 6.79
C TRP A 42 -15.73 3.53 7.23
N VAL A 43 -15.81 2.42 6.47
CA VAL A 43 -15.01 1.21 6.74
C VAL A 43 -13.52 1.52 6.59
N PHE A 44 -13.13 2.20 5.52
CA PHE A 44 -11.73 2.59 5.28
C PHE A 44 -11.21 3.55 6.36
N ALA A 45 -11.99 4.59 6.68
CA ALA A 45 -11.65 5.56 7.72
C ALA A 45 -11.55 4.90 9.11
N GLY A 46 -12.47 3.99 9.43
CA GLY A 46 -12.46 3.21 10.67
C GLY A 46 -11.25 2.28 10.77
N ALA A 47 -10.89 1.61 9.68
CA ALA A 47 -9.69 0.77 9.63
C ALA A 47 -8.40 1.60 9.83
N MET A 48 -8.27 2.75 9.15
CA MET A 48 -7.15 3.67 9.37
C MET A 48 -7.10 4.19 10.80
N GLY A 49 -8.25 4.58 11.35
CA GLY A 49 -8.37 5.03 12.74
C GLY A 49 -7.94 3.96 13.75
N LEU A 50 -8.36 2.70 13.52
CA LEU A 50 -7.98 1.57 14.36
C LEU A 50 -6.48 1.27 14.27
N CYS A 51 -5.89 1.33 13.07
CA CYS A 51 -4.44 1.19 12.90
C CYS A 51 -3.70 2.31 13.63
N MET A 52 -4.14 3.57 13.49
CA MET A 52 -3.55 4.71 14.18
C MET A 52 -3.61 4.52 15.70
N LEU A 53 -4.77 4.14 16.24
CA LEU A 53 -4.94 3.87 17.65
C LEU A 53 -4.06 2.70 18.11
N GLY A 54 -3.96 1.63 17.32
CA GLY A 54 -3.08 0.50 17.58
C GLY A 54 -1.60 0.90 17.67
N PHE A 55 -1.13 1.78 16.78
CA PHE A 55 0.22 2.32 16.83
C PHE A 55 0.45 3.28 18.01
N LEU A 56 -0.58 3.98 18.50
CA LEU A 56 -0.48 4.80 19.71
C LEU A 56 -0.44 3.96 20.99
N LEU A 57 -1.19 2.85 21.03
CA LEU A 57 -1.28 1.96 22.19
C LEU A 57 -0.08 1.01 22.32
N ILE A 58 0.55 0.63 21.20
CA ILE A 58 1.79 -0.15 21.18
C ILE A 58 2.96 0.75 21.59
N ASP A 59 3.73 0.30 22.58
CA ASP A 59 4.89 1.02 23.09
C ASP A 59 5.89 1.33 21.95
N ARG A 60 6.19 2.62 21.76
CA ARG A 60 7.12 3.12 20.73
C ARG A 60 8.54 2.57 20.88
N ARG A 61 8.85 1.88 21.98
CA ARG A 61 10.12 1.16 22.15
C ARG A 61 10.25 -0.08 21.27
N LEU A 62 9.15 -0.76 20.91
CA LEU A 62 9.22 -1.99 20.11
C LEU A 62 9.25 -1.73 18.59
N PHE A 63 8.60 -0.63 18.17
CA PHE A 63 8.58 -0.16 16.78
C PHE A 63 9.16 1.26 16.69
N ARG A 64 10.47 1.40 16.94
CA ARG A 64 11.16 2.62 16.49
C ARG A 64 11.33 2.53 14.97
N PRO A 65 10.72 3.40 14.16
CA PRO A 65 11.11 3.53 12.77
C PRO A 65 12.57 3.98 12.75
N THR A 66 13.48 3.05 12.43
CA THR A 66 14.92 3.31 12.35
C THR A 66 15.28 4.17 11.14
N ARG A 67 14.34 4.38 10.21
CA ARG A 67 14.52 5.28 9.09
C ARG A 67 14.39 6.73 9.55
N ARG A 68 15.49 7.47 9.46
CA ARG A 68 15.47 8.94 9.53
C ARG A 68 14.49 9.47 8.49
N VAL A 69 13.78 10.54 8.83
CA VAL A 69 12.91 11.24 7.88
C VAL A 69 13.81 11.94 6.88
N HIS A 70 13.87 11.41 5.66
CA HIS A 70 14.63 12.01 4.57
C HIS A 70 13.76 13.01 3.83
N PRO A 71 14.35 14.06 3.23
CA PRO A 71 13.55 15.04 2.50
C PRO A 71 12.86 14.44 1.27
N GLY A 72 13.37 13.31 0.75
CA GLY A 72 12.75 12.53 -0.32
C GLY A 72 11.43 11.84 0.05
N VAL A 73 11.05 11.81 1.35
CA VAL A 73 9.79 11.20 1.81
C VAL A 73 8.58 12.00 1.34
N VAL A 74 8.65 13.33 1.32
CA VAL A 74 7.54 14.20 0.90
C VAL A 74 7.20 14.03 -0.59
N PRO A 75 8.14 14.21 -1.55
CA PRO A 75 7.84 14.01 -2.97
C PRO A 75 7.46 12.56 -3.28
N GLY A 76 8.08 11.58 -2.62
CA GLY A 76 7.73 10.16 -2.77
C GLY A 76 6.31 9.86 -2.28
N GLY A 77 5.91 10.42 -1.14
CA GLY A 77 4.55 10.28 -0.59
C GLY A 77 3.48 10.89 -1.49
N ILE A 78 3.75 12.06 -2.07
CA ILE A 78 2.82 12.70 -3.02
C ILE A 78 2.66 11.86 -4.29
N LEU A 79 3.77 11.40 -4.90
CA LEU A 79 3.74 10.53 -6.08
C LEU A 79 3.01 9.21 -5.81
N PHE A 80 3.26 8.60 -4.64
CA PHE A 80 2.60 7.37 -4.24
C PHE A 80 1.10 7.57 -4.00
N GLY A 81 0.72 8.65 -3.31
CA GLY A 81 -0.69 8.99 -3.08
C GLY A 81 -1.43 9.31 -4.38
N ALA A 82 -0.81 10.05 -5.29
CA ALA A 82 -1.36 10.34 -6.61
C ALA A 82 -1.55 9.05 -7.44
N GLY A 83 -0.57 8.14 -7.42
CA GLY A 83 -0.69 6.84 -8.07
C GLY A 83 -1.82 5.98 -7.50
N TRP A 84 -2.00 5.98 -6.18
CA TRP A 84 -3.11 5.29 -5.52
C TRP A 84 -4.47 5.86 -5.94
N ALA A 85 -4.61 7.19 -6.00
CA ALA A 85 -5.84 7.85 -6.43
C ALA A 85 -6.18 7.59 -7.91
N LEU A 86 -5.17 7.54 -8.79
CA LEU A 86 -5.36 7.28 -10.23
C LEU A 86 -5.73 5.82 -10.52
N CYS A 87 -5.05 4.87 -9.87
CA CYS A 87 -5.27 3.45 -10.11
C CYS A 87 -6.43 2.88 -9.28
N GLY A 88 -6.85 3.58 -8.22
CA GLY A 88 -7.86 3.11 -7.27
C GLY A 88 -7.48 1.81 -6.55
N ALA A 89 -6.21 1.39 -6.60
CA ALA A 89 -5.76 0.10 -6.09
C ALA A 89 -4.58 0.29 -5.13
N CYS A 90 -4.71 -0.21 -3.91
CA CYS A 90 -3.58 -0.29 -2.98
C CYS A 90 -2.65 -1.44 -3.44
N PRO A 91 -1.36 -1.45 -3.06
CA PRO A 91 -0.41 -2.46 -3.54
C PRO A 91 -0.84 -3.91 -3.27
N VAL A 92 -1.75 -4.14 -2.32
CA VAL A 92 -2.32 -5.46 -1.99
C VAL A 92 -3.42 -5.89 -2.96
N VAL A 93 -4.22 -4.98 -3.51
CA VAL A 93 -5.38 -5.31 -4.36
C VAL A 93 -4.98 -6.07 -5.64
N PRO A 94 -3.92 -5.69 -6.38
CA PRO A 94 -3.46 -6.46 -7.53
C PRO A 94 -3.05 -7.89 -7.19
N LEU A 95 -2.46 -8.15 -6.01
CA LEU A 95 -2.12 -9.52 -5.59
C LEU A 95 -3.38 -10.37 -5.36
N VAL A 96 -4.43 -9.80 -4.77
CA VAL A 96 -5.70 -10.50 -4.56
C VAL A 96 -6.42 -10.72 -5.88
N GLN A 97 -6.47 -9.71 -6.75
CA GLN A 97 -7.06 -9.82 -8.10
C GLN A 97 -6.35 -10.85 -8.98
N LEU A 98 -5.02 -11.00 -8.84
CA LEU A 98 -4.26 -12.05 -9.52
C LEU A 98 -4.68 -13.45 -9.02
N GLY A 99 -4.98 -13.59 -7.73
CA GLY A 99 -5.55 -14.81 -7.15
C GLY A 99 -7.00 -15.09 -7.59
N GLU A 100 -7.78 -14.04 -7.88
CA GLU A 100 -9.15 -14.13 -8.41
C GLU A 100 -9.19 -14.31 -9.95
N GLY A 101 -8.05 -14.25 -10.64
CA GLY A 101 -7.96 -14.42 -12.09
C GLY A 101 -8.35 -13.21 -12.93
N LYS A 102 -8.41 -12.00 -12.35
CA LYS A 102 -8.72 -10.77 -13.10
C LYS A 102 -7.48 -10.25 -13.85
N LEU A 103 -7.59 -10.14 -15.18
CA LEU A 103 -6.52 -9.64 -16.09
C LEU A 103 -6.03 -8.22 -15.77
N ALA A 104 -6.88 -7.38 -15.16
CA ALA A 104 -6.53 -6.02 -14.78
C ALA A 104 -5.38 -5.95 -13.75
N ALA A 105 -5.22 -6.99 -12.92
CA ALA A 105 -4.14 -7.10 -11.95
C ALA A 105 -2.75 -7.04 -12.59
N LEU A 106 -2.60 -7.60 -13.79
CA LEU A 106 -1.31 -7.69 -14.46
C LEU A 106 -0.80 -6.30 -14.87
N PHE A 107 -1.68 -5.42 -15.30
CA PHE A 107 -1.32 -4.05 -15.71
C PHE A 107 -0.88 -3.20 -14.52
N THR A 108 -1.57 -3.27 -13.38
CA THR A 108 -1.15 -2.58 -12.15
C THR A 108 0.13 -3.16 -11.57
N LEU A 109 0.30 -4.49 -11.58
CA LEU A 109 1.56 -5.12 -11.15
C LEU A 109 2.75 -4.69 -12.01
N LEU A 110 2.55 -4.67 -13.34
CA LEU A 110 3.56 -4.20 -14.29
C LEU A 110 3.89 -2.72 -14.07
N GLY A 111 2.88 -1.88 -13.83
CA GLY A 111 3.10 -0.46 -13.50
C GLY A 111 3.94 -0.27 -12.24
N VAL A 112 3.69 -1.06 -11.18
CA VAL A 112 4.48 -1.03 -9.93
C VAL A 112 5.90 -1.55 -10.17
N ALA A 113 6.07 -2.65 -10.92
CA ALA A 113 7.37 -3.21 -11.23
C ALA A 113 8.22 -2.24 -12.08
N VAL A 114 7.62 -1.66 -13.12
CA VAL A 114 8.29 -0.68 -14.00
C VAL A 114 8.59 0.61 -13.23
N GLY A 115 7.66 1.10 -12.42
CA GLY A 115 7.86 2.29 -11.59
C GLY A 115 8.98 2.13 -10.56
N THR A 116 9.07 0.99 -9.89
CA THR A 116 10.16 0.70 -8.93
C THR A 116 11.51 0.53 -9.61
N LEU A 117 11.54 -0.10 -10.79
CA LEU A 117 12.76 -0.23 -11.60
C LEU A 117 13.26 1.12 -12.12
N LEU A 118 12.36 1.98 -12.62
CA LEU A 118 12.68 3.32 -13.12
C LEU A 118 13.08 4.27 -11.98
N TYR A 119 12.54 4.09 -10.77
CA TYR A 119 12.89 4.95 -9.65
C TYR A 119 14.38 4.88 -9.29
N ARG A 120 15.04 3.72 -9.42
CA ARG A 120 16.48 3.55 -9.11
C ARG A 120 17.39 4.46 -9.96
N PRO A 121 17.37 4.41 -11.31
CA PRO A 121 18.18 5.29 -12.16
C PRO A 121 17.70 6.74 -12.13
N LEU A 122 16.40 6.99 -11.98
CA LEU A 122 15.85 8.35 -11.94
C LEU A 122 16.27 9.08 -10.66
N HIS A 123 16.26 8.38 -9.52
CA HIS A 123 16.79 8.89 -8.26
C HIS A 123 18.30 9.17 -8.38
N ALA A 124 19.07 8.25 -8.96
CA ALA A 124 20.50 8.44 -9.18
C ALA A 124 20.85 9.65 -10.08
N ARG A 125 20.00 9.99 -11.06
CA ARG A 125 20.22 11.13 -11.96
C ARG A 125 19.66 12.45 -11.44
N ILE A 126 18.45 12.46 -10.87
CA ILE A 126 17.68 13.69 -10.57
C ILE A 126 17.73 14.04 -9.08
N PHE A 127 17.64 13.04 -8.20
CA PHE A 127 17.51 13.24 -6.76
C PHE A 127 18.73 12.69 -6.04
N ARG A 128 19.89 13.38 -6.14
CA ARG A 128 21.13 13.11 -5.36
C ARG A 128 20.99 13.44 -3.86
N TRP A 129 19.83 13.18 -3.26
CA TRP A 129 19.56 13.48 -1.86
C TRP A 129 20.09 12.33 -1.02
N ASP A 130 20.79 12.66 0.05
CA ASP A 130 21.34 11.66 0.97
C ASP A 130 20.18 10.86 1.60
N THR A 131 20.10 9.58 1.27
CA THR A 131 19.04 8.68 1.77
C THR A 131 19.40 8.08 3.14
N GLY A 132 20.50 8.54 3.76
CA GLY A 132 20.95 8.09 5.07
C GLY A 132 21.16 6.58 5.14
N THR A 133 21.31 5.94 3.98
CA THR A 133 21.42 4.48 3.83
C THR A 133 22.80 3.98 4.28
N CYS A 134 23.76 4.88 4.51
CA CYS A 134 25.15 4.54 4.86
C CYS A 134 25.49 4.59 6.37
N ASP A 135 24.52 4.81 7.27
CA ASP A 135 24.71 4.84 8.73
C ASP A 135 24.15 3.59 9.45
N SER A 136 24.32 2.40 8.86
CA SER A 136 23.96 1.12 9.51
C SER A 136 25.10 0.11 9.48
#